data_AF-A0A423W845-F1
#
_entry.id   AF-A0A423W845-F1
#
_cell.length_a   1.000
_cell.length_b   1.000
_cell.length_c   1.000
_cell.angle_alpha   90.00
_cell.angle_beta   90.00
_cell.angle_gamma   90.00
#
_symmetry.space_group_name_H-M   'P 1'
#
loop_
_entity.id
_entity.type
_entity.pdbx_description
1 polymer ?
#
loop_
_entity_poly.entity_id
_entity_poly.type
_entity_poly.pdbx_seq_one_letter_code
_entity_poly.pdbx_strand_id
1 'polypeptide(L)'
;MANRNNIFDDAEPPPSYEEAIIGSSRNNNQRPPPPPTPPRSPRSPRSPRSPNNHDQNPDRKTSSPSTPTTPRTPAQTFQQILPQSQQIVNRQFPPAINLYRDAFTGRASIFSLGEHQSSPLYAVTAWSGWSAHATLVLHNGPSADHPPLANVAYDPLARTLNVHLPPLPGRPAAPVAVQAPTPMKPRFAFSVEIPWPDPGSGVTIYRKESYEWRRSSSMAIGGLGGRSQGWKLVRLANELPPGGITVAGGGPPSGDGHEVVAICAQAVMSMTKLWKFAFTGTGVSGALGERWAVMAVVTGLVIWDQESRNG
;
A
#
# COMPACT_ATOMS: atom_id res chain seq x y z
N MET A 1 37.40 -43.31 25.09
CA MET A 1 36.18 -44.14 25.09
C MET A 1 35.21 -43.56 26.12
N ALA A 2 33.91 -43.59 25.79
CA ALA A 2 32.75 -43.00 26.49
C ALA A 2 32.53 -41.49 26.24
N ASN A 3 31.32 -40.99 25.99
CA ASN A 3 30.11 -41.55 25.37
C ASN A 3 29.31 -40.33 24.85
N ARG A 4 28.90 -40.31 23.57
CA ARG A 4 28.08 -39.25 22.96
C ARG A 4 26.61 -39.61 23.18
N ASN A 5 25.88 -38.81 23.94
CA ASN A 5 24.41 -38.93 24.02
C ASN A 5 23.76 -38.01 22.98
N ASN A 6 23.06 -38.66 22.05
CA ASN A 6 22.10 -38.07 21.11
C ASN A 6 21.00 -37.34 21.90
N ILE A 7 20.72 -36.09 21.52
CA ILE A 7 19.64 -35.26 22.09
C ILE A 7 18.66 -34.78 21.01
N PHE A 8 18.61 -35.50 19.89
CA PHE A 8 17.67 -35.26 18.80
C PHE A 8 16.88 -36.55 18.57
N ASP A 9 15.77 -36.69 19.28
CA ASP A 9 14.58 -37.46 18.87
C ASP A 9 13.54 -37.32 19.98
N ASP A 10 12.67 -36.31 19.85
CA ASP A 10 11.28 -36.27 20.36
C ASP A 10 10.66 -34.87 20.13
N ALA A 11 10.81 -34.34 18.92
CA ALA A 11 9.97 -33.23 18.47
C ALA A 11 8.72 -33.82 17.84
N GLU A 12 7.67 -33.94 18.65
CA GLU A 12 6.31 -34.26 18.20
C GLU A 12 5.94 -33.37 17.00
N PRO A 13 5.46 -33.94 15.88
CA PRO A 13 5.06 -33.12 14.74
C PRO A 13 3.92 -32.17 15.15
N PRO A 14 3.93 -30.91 14.69
CA PRO A 14 2.82 -30.00 14.99
C PRO A 14 1.51 -30.60 14.47
N PRO A 15 0.38 -30.41 15.19
CA PRO A 15 -0.89 -30.98 14.80
C PRO A 15 -1.27 -30.55 13.38
N SER A 16 -1.87 -31.48 12.66
CA SER A 16 -2.43 -31.26 11.33
C SER A 16 -3.41 -30.09 11.38
N TYR A 17 -3.41 -29.24 10.34
CA TYR A 17 -4.27 -28.07 10.20
C TYR A 17 -5.78 -28.39 10.36
N GLU A 18 -6.18 -29.66 10.16
CA GLU A 18 -7.57 -30.09 10.35
C GLU A 18 -7.96 -30.30 11.84
N GLU A 19 -7.01 -30.55 12.74
CA GLU A 19 -7.29 -30.74 14.18
C GLU A 19 -7.52 -29.42 14.94
N ALA A 20 -6.99 -28.30 14.45
CA ALA A 20 -7.16 -26.99 15.11
C ALA A 20 -8.57 -26.39 14.94
N ILE A 21 -9.42 -26.96 14.07
CA ILE A 21 -10.74 -26.40 13.72
C ILE A 21 -11.88 -27.09 14.49
N ILE A 22 -11.64 -28.25 15.11
CA ILE A 22 -12.69 -29.06 15.76
C ILE A 22 -12.87 -28.73 17.25
N GLY A 23 -11.93 -28.02 17.88
CA GLY A 23 -11.90 -27.80 19.34
C GLY A 23 -12.70 -26.63 19.91
N SER A 24 -13.36 -25.78 19.11
CA SER A 24 -13.95 -24.51 19.61
C SER A 24 -15.47 -24.39 19.48
N SER A 25 -16.20 -25.51 19.58
CA SER A 25 -17.68 -25.51 19.61
C SER A 25 -18.26 -26.07 20.91
N ARG A 26 -17.89 -25.50 22.07
CA ARG A 26 -18.68 -25.65 23.32
C ARG A 26 -18.54 -24.42 24.23
N ASN A 27 -19.35 -23.39 23.97
CA ASN A 27 -20.03 -22.56 24.99
C ASN A 27 -20.52 -21.24 24.35
N ASN A 28 -21.78 -21.23 23.92
CA ASN A 28 -22.69 -20.09 24.12
C ASN A 28 -24.06 -20.42 23.52
N ASN A 29 -24.81 -21.26 24.23
CA ASN A 29 -26.27 -21.27 24.13
C ASN A 29 -26.80 -20.42 25.27
N GLN A 30 -27.38 -19.26 24.96
CA GLN A 30 -28.67 -18.77 25.49
C GLN A 30 -28.82 -17.26 25.25
N ARG A 31 -29.44 -16.91 24.12
CA ARG A 31 -30.40 -15.79 24.06
C ARG A 31 -31.32 -15.98 22.85
N PRO A 32 -32.65 -16.06 23.05
CA PRO A 32 -33.58 -16.08 21.91
C PRO A 32 -33.55 -14.72 21.18
N PRO A 33 -33.69 -14.71 19.84
CA PRO A 33 -33.78 -13.48 19.08
C PRO A 33 -35.09 -12.73 19.38
N PRO A 34 -35.10 -11.39 19.32
CA PRO A 34 -36.31 -10.60 19.53
C PRO A 34 -37.34 -10.83 18.41
N PRO A 35 -38.64 -10.70 18.71
CA PRO A 35 -39.71 -10.91 17.74
C PRO A 35 -39.69 -9.84 16.63
N PRO A 36 -40.08 -10.18 15.40
CA PRO A 36 -40.15 -9.24 14.29
C PRO A 36 -41.24 -8.18 14.54
N THR A 37 -40.88 -6.91 14.39
CA THR A 37 -41.79 -5.76 14.44
C THR A 37 -42.82 -5.81 13.30
N PRO A 38 -44.10 -5.48 13.56
CA PRO A 38 -45.15 -5.49 12.54
C PRO A 38 -44.95 -4.39 11.48
N PRO A 39 -45.40 -4.63 10.23
CA PRO A 39 -45.24 -3.68 9.13
C PRO A 39 -46.08 -2.41 9.36
N ARG A 40 -45.42 -1.28 9.14
CA ARG A 40 -45.97 0.08 9.25
C ARG A 40 -46.97 0.35 8.13
N SER A 41 -48.23 0.58 8.48
CA SER A 41 -49.31 0.91 7.53
C SER A 41 -49.00 2.21 6.75
N PRO A 42 -49.16 2.22 5.41
CA PRO A 42 -49.04 3.45 4.63
C PRO A 42 -50.28 4.34 4.80
N ARG A 43 -50.00 5.60 5.09
CA ARG A 43 -50.94 6.70 5.29
C ARG A 43 -51.47 7.15 3.92
N SER A 44 -52.78 7.07 3.71
CA SER A 44 -53.48 7.56 2.53
C SER A 44 -53.38 9.09 2.37
N PRO A 45 -53.31 9.58 1.12
CA PRO A 45 -54.00 10.81 0.76
C PRO A 45 -54.96 10.62 -0.43
N ARG A 46 -56.19 11.08 -0.21
CA ARG A 46 -57.23 11.60 -1.12
C ARG A 46 -57.10 11.37 -2.64
N SER A 47 -58.16 10.75 -3.19
CA SER A 47 -58.59 10.81 -4.60
C SER A 47 -59.03 12.22 -5.04
N PRO A 48 -59.10 12.48 -6.36
CA PRO A 48 -60.43 12.44 -7.02
C PRO A 48 -60.50 11.87 -8.46
N ARG A 49 -61.65 11.20 -8.75
CA ARG A 49 -62.44 11.04 -10.02
C ARG A 49 -61.71 10.73 -11.35
N SER A 50 -61.84 9.54 -11.97
CA SER A 50 -62.93 8.98 -12.85
C SER A 50 -62.43 8.85 -14.32
N PRO A 51 -63.07 8.11 -15.27
CA PRO A 51 -63.48 6.69 -15.30
C PRO A 51 -63.07 5.95 -16.62
N ASN A 52 -63.41 4.65 -16.70
CA ASN A 52 -63.61 3.78 -17.89
C ASN A 52 -62.39 3.27 -18.71
N ASN A 53 -62.17 1.94 -18.74
CA ASN A 53 -62.66 1.06 -19.83
C ASN A 53 -62.30 -0.43 -19.62
N HIS A 54 -63.20 -1.30 -20.08
CA HIS A 54 -63.06 -2.73 -20.34
C HIS A 54 -61.87 -3.04 -21.28
N ASP A 55 -61.17 -4.18 -21.10
CA ASP A 55 -61.50 -5.43 -21.81
C ASP A 55 -60.63 -6.64 -21.40
N GLN A 56 -61.16 -7.81 -21.77
CA GLN A 56 -60.77 -9.23 -21.68
C GLN A 56 -59.29 -9.54 -22.07
N ASN A 57 -58.60 -10.65 -21.72
CA ASN A 57 -58.93 -12.09 -21.73
C ASN A 57 -57.75 -12.90 -21.08
N PRO A 58 -57.87 -14.24 -20.81
CA PRO A 58 -56.95 -15.03 -19.96
C PRO A 58 -55.99 -15.97 -20.72
N ASP A 59 -55.24 -16.74 -19.92
CA ASP A 59 -54.57 -18.04 -20.14
C ASP A 59 -53.02 -18.13 -20.08
N ARG A 60 -52.58 -18.63 -18.90
CA ARG A 60 -51.81 -19.88 -18.68
C ARG A 60 -50.40 -20.02 -19.31
N LYS A 61 -49.36 -20.10 -18.45
CA LYS A 61 -48.64 -21.36 -18.14
C LYS A 61 -47.47 -21.18 -17.14
N THR A 62 -47.38 -22.22 -16.32
CA THR A 62 -46.44 -22.63 -15.27
C THR A 62 -44.96 -22.72 -15.69
N SER A 63 -44.04 -22.27 -14.83
CA SER A 63 -42.91 -23.06 -14.30
C SER A 63 -42.12 -22.26 -13.23
N SER A 64 -41.84 -22.90 -12.09
CA SER A 64 -40.95 -22.46 -11.00
C SER A 64 -39.64 -23.29 -11.06
N PRO A 65 -38.67 -23.14 -10.14
CA PRO A 65 -37.90 -21.96 -9.76
C PRO A 65 -36.38 -22.20 -9.95
N SER A 66 -35.59 -21.18 -10.28
CA SER A 66 -34.11 -21.25 -10.18
C SER A 66 -33.62 -20.56 -8.91
N THR A 67 -32.75 -21.28 -8.22
CA THR A 67 -32.05 -20.97 -6.95
C THR A 67 -31.24 -19.67 -7.00
N PRO A 68 -31.07 -18.97 -5.86
CA PRO A 68 -30.19 -17.81 -5.78
C PRO A 68 -28.74 -18.27 -5.65
N THR A 69 -27.97 -18.12 -6.73
CA THR A 69 -26.51 -18.25 -6.67
C THR A 69 -25.93 -17.02 -5.95
N THR A 70 -25.43 -17.25 -4.74
CA THR A 70 -24.59 -16.30 -4.00
C THR A 70 -23.29 -16.05 -4.77
N PRO A 71 -22.85 -14.80 -4.99
CA PRO A 71 -21.49 -14.55 -5.43
C PRO A 71 -20.56 -14.79 -4.23
N ARG A 72 -19.88 -15.94 -4.21
CA ARG A 72 -18.64 -16.11 -3.43
C ARG A 72 -17.54 -15.35 -4.17
N THR A 73 -17.08 -14.24 -3.62
CA THR A 73 -15.83 -13.61 -4.06
C THR A 73 -14.69 -14.21 -3.23
N PRO A 74 -13.80 -15.05 -3.78
CA PRO A 74 -12.50 -15.30 -3.17
C PRO A 74 -11.67 -14.01 -3.28
N ALA A 75 -10.89 -13.74 -2.23
CA ALA A 75 -9.96 -12.63 -2.16
C ALA A 75 -9.18 -12.47 -3.48
N GLN A 76 -9.42 -11.38 -4.19
CA GLN A 76 -8.66 -11.05 -5.39
C GLN A 76 -7.24 -10.72 -4.98
N THR A 77 -6.33 -11.66 -5.27
CA THR A 77 -4.89 -11.47 -5.24
C THR A 77 -4.54 -10.21 -6.02
N PHE A 78 -3.85 -9.28 -5.38
CA PHE A 78 -3.46 -7.95 -5.88
C PHE A 78 -2.70 -7.94 -7.23
N GLN A 79 -2.35 -9.10 -7.78
CA GLN A 79 -1.76 -9.23 -9.10
C GLN A 79 -2.77 -9.08 -10.25
N GLN A 80 -4.09 -9.16 -10.00
CA GLN A 80 -5.09 -9.29 -11.07
C GLN A 80 -5.76 -7.98 -11.53
N ILE A 81 -5.33 -6.81 -11.02
CA ILE A 81 -5.89 -5.49 -11.41
C ILE A 81 -4.91 -4.67 -12.29
N LEU A 82 -3.76 -5.21 -12.68
CA LEU A 82 -2.84 -4.51 -13.60
C LEU A 82 -3.16 -4.86 -15.07
N PRO A 83 -3.62 -3.90 -15.90
CA PRO A 83 -3.79 -4.14 -17.33
C PRO A 83 -2.43 -4.43 -18.00
N GLN A 84 -2.34 -5.56 -18.70
CA GLN A 84 -1.13 -6.16 -19.29
C GLN A 84 -0.60 -5.47 -20.57
N SER A 85 -0.80 -4.17 -20.75
CA SER A 85 -0.21 -3.44 -21.89
C SER A 85 0.19 -2.03 -21.49
N GLN A 86 1.26 -1.93 -20.70
CA GLN A 86 1.97 -0.68 -20.50
C GLN A 86 3.34 -0.83 -21.13
N GLN A 87 3.68 0.05 -22.07
CA GLN A 87 5.02 0.12 -22.62
C GLN A 87 6.01 0.13 -21.46
N ILE A 88 6.95 -0.83 -21.48
CA ILE A 88 7.93 -1.04 -20.41
C ILE A 88 8.88 0.15 -20.45
N VAL A 89 8.52 1.23 -19.74
CA VAL A 89 9.52 2.17 -19.26
C VAL A 89 10.37 1.36 -18.29
N ASN A 90 11.66 1.21 -18.56
CA ASN A 90 12.60 0.57 -17.62
C ASN A 90 12.58 1.39 -16.32
N ARG A 91 11.89 0.87 -15.30
CA ARG A 91 11.80 1.51 -13.98
C ARG A 91 12.79 0.90 -13.03
N GLN A 92 13.31 1.74 -12.13
CA GLN A 92 14.20 1.29 -11.07
C GLN A 92 13.45 0.39 -10.08
N PHE A 93 12.19 0.66 -9.78
CA PHE A 93 11.39 -0.15 -8.85
C PHE A 93 10.28 -0.92 -9.57
N PRO A 94 10.01 -2.17 -9.15
CA PRO A 94 8.81 -2.90 -9.57
C PRO A 94 7.53 -2.18 -9.10
N PRO A 95 6.37 -2.43 -9.72
CA PRO A 95 5.09 -1.82 -9.33
C PRO A 95 4.71 -2.02 -7.85
N ALA A 96 5.10 -3.15 -7.27
CA ALA A 96 4.94 -3.44 -5.85
C ALA A 96 6.23 -4.00 -5.28
N ILE A 97 6.56 -3.63 -4.05
CA ILE A 97 7.77 -4.05 -3.38
C ILE A 97 7.50 -4.27 -1.89
N ASN A 98 8.27 -5.15 -1.28
CA ASN A 98 8.13 -5.51 0.12
C ASN A 98 9.47 -5.37 0.83
N LEU A 99 9.42 -5.00 2.11
CA LEU A 99 10.58 -5.04 3.00
C LEU A 99 10.56 -6.34 3.79
N TYR A 100 11.70 -7.00 3.86
CA TYR A 100 11.91 -8.22 4.61
C TYR A 100 13.03 -8.04 5.63
N ARG A 101 12.87 -8.65 6.79
CA ARG A 101 13.96 -8.87 7.73
C ARG A 101 14.96 -9.83 7.11
N ASP A 102 16.23 -9.45 7.13
CA ASP A 102 17.29 -10.38 6.81
C ASP A 102 17.54 -11.30 8.01
N ALA A 103 17.26 -12.60 7.84
CA ALA A 103 17.44 -13.60 8.87
C ALA A 103 18.90 -14.06 9.01
N PHE A 104 19.74 -13.81 7.99
CA PHE A 104 21.06 -14.43 7.87
C PHE A 104 22.22 -13.56 8.37
N THR A 105 22.07 -12.24 8.37
CA THR A 105 23.22 -11.36 8.67
C THR A 105 23.48 -11.14 10.15
N GLY A 106 22.58 -11.52 11.07
CA GLY A 106 22.69 -11.20 12.50
C GLY A 106 22.75 -9.69 12.80
N ARG A 107 22.65 -8.84 11.78
CA ARG A 107 22.72 -7.38 11.84
C ARG A 107 21.30 -6.86 11.87
N ALA A 108 20.81 -6.55 13.07
CA ALA A 108 19.44 -6.11 13.32
C ALA A 108 19.01 -4.84 12.55
N SER A 109 19.94 -4.13 11.93
CA SER A 109 19.74 -2.88 11.18
C SER A 109 19.70 -3.04 9.66
N ILE A 110 19.87 -4.25 9.11
CA ILE A 110 19.87 -4.48 7.65
C ILE A 110 18.61 -5.23 7.24
N PHE A 111 17.97 -4.71 6.19
CA PHE A 111 16.74 -5.24 5.62
C PHE A 111 16.90 -5.39 4.11
N SER A 112 16.14 -6.31 3.53
CA SER A 112 16.12 -6.52 2.08
C SER A 112 14.81 -6.04 1.48
N LEU A 113 14.88 -5.32 0.37
CA LEU A 113 13.75 -4.79 -0.35
C LEU A 113 13.64 -5.49 -1.72
N GLY A 114 12.48 -6.06 -2.02
CA GLY A 114 12.25 -6.80 -3.28
C GLY A 114 10.79 -7.24 -3.42
N GLU A 115 10.43 -7.76 -4.60
CA GLU A 115 9.10 -8.36 -4.79
C GLU A 115 8.93 -9.57 -3.87
N HIS A 116 9.97 -10.41 -3.80
CA HIS A 116 10.05 -11.61 -2.98
C HIS A 116 11.32 -11.62 -2.11
N GLN A 117 11.27 -12.33 -0.98
CA GLN A 117 12.42 -12.43 -0.05
C GLN A 117 13.64 -13.12 -0.69
N SER A 118 13.40 -14.07 -1.60
CA SER A 118 14.46 -14.84 -2.29
C SER A 118 15.10 -14.09 -3.46
N SER A 119 14.56 -12.92 -3.85
CA SER A 119 15.06 -12.10 -4.95
C SER A 119 15.17 -10.64 -4.51
N PRO A 120 16.06 -10.34 -3.55
CA PRO A 120 16.27 -8.97 -3.08
C PRO A 120 16.81 -8.11 -4.22
N LEU A 121 16.27 -6.90 -4.36
CA LEU A 121 16.70 -5.92 -5.36
C LEU A 121 17.60 -4.85 -4.71
N TYR A 122 17.24 -4.44 -3.49
CA TYR A 122 17.92 -3.38 -2.77
C TYR A 122 18.14 -3.77 -1.31
N ALA A 123 19.21 -3.29 -0.70
CA ALA A 123 19.42 -3.32 0.73
C ALA A 123 18.98 -2.00 1.36
N VAL A 124 18.39 -2.08 2.55
CA VAL A 124 18.05 -0.94 3.39
C VAL A 124 18.79 -1.07 4.70
N THR A 125 19.54 -0.04 5.08
CA THR A 125 20.16 0.03 6.41
C THR A 125 19.47 1.12 7.22
N ALA A 126 18.97 0.76 8.40
CA ALA A 126 18.37 1.69 9.34
C ALA A 126 19.21 1.71 10.62
N TRP A 127 19.92 2.80 10.85
CA TRP A 127 20.76 2.95 12.03
C TRP A 127 19.96 3.58 13.18
N SER A 128 19.90 2.86 14.30
CA SER A 128 19.47 3.37 15.60
C SER A 128 20.62 3.28 16.60
N GLY A 129 21.58 4.19 16.48
CA GLY A 129 22.59 4.41 17.53
C GLY A 129 22.07 5.38 18.60
N TRP A 130 22.78 5.49 19.73
CA TRP A 130 22.52 6.49 20.78
C TRP A 130 22.74 7.95 20.33
N SER A 131 23.20 8.19 19.09
CA SER A 131 23.27 9.51 18.49
C SER A 131 21.92 9.95 17.95
N ALA A 132 21.57 11.23 18.17
CA ALA A 132 20.35 11.91 17.72
C ALA A 132 20.12 11.96 16.18
N HIS A 133 20.92 11.22 15.40
CA HIS A 133 20.88 11.15 13.95
C HIS A 133 20.44 9.75 13.53
N ALA A 134 19.14 9.47 13.63
CA ALA A 134 18.57 8.32 12.95
C ALA A 134 18.82 8.51 11.45
N THR A 135 19.49 7.53 10.83
CA THR A 135 19.79 7.53 9.40
C THR A 135 19.22 6.29 8.74
N LEU A 136 18.64 6.49 7.56
CA LEU A 136 18.13 5.41 6.72
C LEU A 136 18.80 5.51 5.35
N VAL A 137 19.46 4.44 4.93
CA VAL A 137 20.13 4.37 3.63
C VAL A 137 19.49 3.29 2.78
N LEU A 138 19.05 3.66 1.58
CA LEU A 138 18.68 2.73 0.53
C LEU A 138 19.89 2.55 -0.38
N HIS A 139 20.38 1.33 -0.53
CA HIS A 139 21.55 1.00 -1.35
C HIS A 139 21.13 0.61 -2.77
N ASN A 140 21.96 0.94 -3.76
CA ASN A 140 21.72 0.62 -5.18
C ASN A 140 22.12 -0.83 -5.51
N GLY A 141 21.58 -1.80 -4.77
CA GLY A 141 21.81 -3.22 -4.95
C GLY A 141 21.50 -4.02 -3.68
N PRO A 142 21.55 -5.36 -3.73
CA PRO A 142 21.03 -6.24 -2.68
C PRO A 142 21.90 -6.33 -1.42
N SER A 143 23.06 -5.67 -1.38
CA SER A 143 23.97 -5.62 -0.21
C SER A 143 24.26 -4.17 0.18
N ALA A 144 24.54 -3.95 1.47
CA ALA A 144 24.99 -2.67 2.02
C ALA A 144 26.33 -2.18 1.44
N ASP A 145 27.10 -3.05 0.78
CA ASP A 145 28.35 -2.67 0.10
C ASP A 145 28.11 -1.89 -1.21
N HIS A 146 26.88 -1.91 -1.72
CA HIS A 146 26.51 -1.13 -2.90
C HIS A 146 26.42 0.36 -2.56
N PRO A 147 26.75 1.26 -3.50
CA PRO A 147 26.68 2.69 -3.27
C PRO A 147 25.26 3.12 -2.87
N PRO A 148 25.11 4.16 -2.03
CA PRO A 148 23.81 4.64 -1.60
C PRO A 148 23.02 5.17 -2.80
N LEU A 149 21.81 4.67 -2.98
CA LEU A 149 20.81 5.24 -3.88
C LEU A 149 20.12 6.44 -3.24
N ALA A 150 19.86 6.39 -1.94
CA ALA A 150 19.35 7.51 -1.18
C ALA A 150 19.78 7.42 0.28
N ASN A 151 19.96 8.58 0.92
CA ASN A 151 20.26 8.67 2.34
C ASN A 151 19.31 9.66 3.01
N VAL A 152 18.74 9.28 4.15
CA VAL A 152 17.88 10.12 4.97
C VAL A 152 18.59 10.44 6.26
N ALA A 153 18.68 11.74 6.57
CA ALA A 153 19.17 12.23 7.85
C ALA A 153 18.09 13.05 8.54
N TYR A 154 17.86 12.79 9.83
CA TYR A 154 16.99 13.63 10.64
C TYR A 154 17.73 14.89 11.11
N ASP A 155 17.14 16.05 10.83
CA ASP A 155 17.57 17.34 11.38
C ASP A 155 16.70 17.70 12.60
N PRO A 156 17.23 17.55 13.83
CA PRO A 156 16.48 17.83 15.05
C PRO A 156 16.17 19.32 15.24
N LEU A 157 16.98 20.23 14.68
CA LEU A 157 16.78 21.67 14.80
C LEU A 157 15.64 22.13 13.90
N ALA A 158 15.69 21.72 12.63
CA ALA A 158 14.64 22.06 11.66
C ALA A 158 13.37 21.21 11.83
N ARG A 159 13.44 20.10 12.58
CA ARG A 159 12.39 19.07 12.69
C ARG A 159 11.97 18.55 11.32
N THR A 160 12.94 18.39 10.43
CA THR A 160 12.75 17.88 9.07
C THR A 160 13.63 16.66 8.83
N LEU A 161 13.25 15.86 7.84
CA LEU A 161 14.07 14.78 7.33
C LEU A 161 14.68 15.26 6.01
N ASN A 162 16.00 15.19 5.90
CA ASN A 162 16.72 15.58 4.69
C ASN A 162 17.03 14.32 3.88
N VAL A 163 16.45 14.21 2.68
CA VAL A 163 16.69 13.10 1.76
C VAL A 163 17.72 13.53 0.72
N HIS A 164 18.87 12.88 0.74
CA HIS A 164 19.92 13.04 -0.26
C HIS A 164 19.67 12.04 -1.40
N LEU A 165 19.55 12.57 -2.61
CA LEU A 165 19.30 11.82 -3.83
C LEU A 165 20.46 12.05 -4.83
N PRO A 166 20.63 11.17 -5.83
CA PRO A 166 21.55 11.43 -6.93
C PRO A 166 21.22 12.76 -7.61
N PRO A 167 22.23 13.56 -8.01
CA PRO A 167 21.98 14.85 -8.64
C PRO A 167 21.28 14.69 -9.99
N LEU A 168 20.46 15.67 -10.36
CA LEU A 168 19.93 15.77 -11.71
C LEU A 168 21.01 16.29 -12.67
N PRO A 169 20.97 15.92 -13.97
CA PRO A 169 21.91 16.45 -14.96
C PRO A 169 21.94 17.99 -14.93
N GLY A 170 23.13 18.57 -14.83
CA GLY A 170 23.33 20.02 -14.81
C GLY A 170 22.88 20.74 -13.53
N ARG A 171 22.52 20.01 -12.46
CA ARG A 171 22.16 20.61 -11.16
C ARG A 171 23.08 20.11 -10.03
N PRO A 172 23.45 20.97 -9.08
CA PRO A 172 24.21 20.53 -7.91
C PRO A 172 23.37 19.58 -7.06
N ALA A 173 24.04 18.66 -6.34
CA ALA A 173 23.39 17.82 -5.35
C ALA A 173 22.88 18.68 -4.19
N ALA A 174 21.58 18.62 -3.91
CA ALA A 174 20.96 19.28 -2.78
C ALA A 174 19.96 18.33 -2.10
N PRO A 175 19.86 18.34 -0.75
CA PRO A 175 18.89 17.53 -0.05
C PRO A 175 17.46 18.00 -0.32
N VAL A 176 16.54 17.06 -0.38
CA VAL A 176 15.10 17.32 -0.43
C VAL A 176 14.56 17.24 1.00
N ALA A 177 14.05 18.36 1.50
CA ALA A 177 13.43 18.41 2.82
C ALA A 177 12.06 17.73 2.80
N VAL A 178 11.85 16.83 3.75
CA VAL A 178 10.57 16.17 4.03
C VAL A 178 10.09 16.66 5.38
N GLN A 179 8.90 17.25 5.40
CA GLN A 179 8.25 17.65 6.63
C GLN A 179 7.80 16.40 7.38
N ALA A 180 8.29 16.20 8.61
CA ALA A 180 7.83 15.13 9.49
C ALA A 180 6.51 15.54 10.19
N PRO A 181 5.67 14.57 10.59
CA PRO A 181 4.46 14.85 11.33
C PRO A 181 4.77 15.56 12.65
N THR A 182 3.94 16.54 12.98
CA THR A 182 3.90 17.17 14.29
C THR A 182 2.48 17.03 14.85
N PRO A 183 2.26 17.24 16.16
CA PRO A 183 0.90 17.28 16.71
C PRO A 183 -0.04 18.26 15.98
N MET A 184 0.51 19.33 15.37
CA MET A 184 -0.24 20.32 14.60
C MET A 184 -0.38 19.98 13.11
N LYS A 185 0.51 19.16 12.54
CA LYS A 185 0.52 18.75 11.13
C LYS A 185 0.80 17.25 11.05
N PRO A 186 -0.23 16.39 11.07
CA PRO A 186 -0.04 14.93 11.19
C PRO A 186 0.31 14.26 9.85
N ARG A 187 1.08 14.92 8.98
CA ARG A 187 1.29 14.53 7.59
C ARG A 187 2.77 14.60 7.25
N PHE A 188 3.28 13.59 6.52
CA PHE A 188 4.57 13.73 5.86
C PHE A 188 4.34 14.41 4.52
N ALA A 189 5.11 15.46 4.22
CA ALA A 189 4.98 16.18 2.97
C ALA A 189 6.35 16.49 2.39
N PHE A 190 6.46 16.45 1.05
CA PHE A 190 7.68 16.79 0.35
C PHE A 190 7.36 17.33 -1.03
N SER A 191 8.35 17.99 -1.63
CA SER A 191 8.27 18.40 -3.03
C SER A 191 9.53 17.98 -3.78
N VAL A 192 9.37 17.37 -4.94
CA VAL A 192 10.46 16.81 -5.75
C VAL A 192 10.30 17.20 -7.21
N GLU A 193 11.42 17.27 -7.92
CA GLU A 193 11.46 17.47 -9.36
C GLU A 193 11.00 16.23 -10.12
N ILE A 194 10.04 16.41 -11.03
CA ILE A 194 9.60 15.41 -12.00
C ILE A 194 9.97 15.85 -13.43
N PRO A 195 10.25 14.92 -14.35
CA PRO A 195 10.49 15.24 -15.74
C PRO A 195 9.23 15.81 -16.38
N TRP A 196 9.41 16.82 -17.22
CA TRP A 196 8.36 17.43 -18.00
C TRP A 196 8.91 17.66 -19.41
N PRO A 197 8.18 17.29 -20.48
CA PRO A 197 8.61 17.55 -21.83
C PRO A 197 8.59 19.04 -22.12
N ASP A 198 9.62 19.48 -22.82
CA ASP A 198 9.61 20.72 -23.56
C ASP A 198 9.36 20.38 -25.04
N PRO A 199 8.18 20.68 -25.61
CA PRO A 199 7.82 20.32 -26.98
C PRO A 199 8.74 20.89 -28.07
N GLY A 200 9.71 21.75 -27.75
CA GLY A 200 10.55 22.43 -28.75
C GLY A 200 12.06 22.22 -28.65
N SER A 201 12.61 21.73 -27.53
CA SER A 201 14.07 21.77 -27.31
C SER A 201 14.78 20.41 -27.28
N GLY A 202 14.03 19.30 -27.15
CA GLY A 202 14.62 17.98 -26.91
C GLY A 202 15.31 17.85 -25.55
N VAL A 203 15.29 18.91 -24.72
CA VAL A 203 15.82 18.93 -23.36
C VAL A 203 14.70 18.60 -22.39
N THR A 204 14.95 17.66 -21.48
CA THR A 204 14.02 17.40 -20.37
C THR A 204 14.06 18.57 -19.40
N ILE A 205 12.94 19.29 -19.27
CA ILE A 205 12.75 20.28 -18.22
C ILE A 205 12.22 19.57 -16.96
N TYR A 206 12.48 20.15 -15.80
CA TYR A 206 12.03 19.58 -14.52
C TYR A 206 11.08 20.53 -13.82
N ARG A 207 9.89 20.03 -13.45
CA ARG A 207 8.89 20.76 -12.66
C ARG A 207 8.92 20.22 -11.23
N LYS A 208 8.87 21.12 -10.24
CA LYS A 208 8.74 20.74 -8.84
C LYS A 208 7.27 20.50 -8.51
N GLU A 209 6.95 19.33 -7.98
CA GLU A 209 5.60 18.95 -7.53
C GLU A 209 5.59 18.55 -6.07
N SER A 210 4.44 18.71 -5.41
CA SER A 210 4.25 18.42 -3.99
C SER A 210 3.41 17.18 -3.76
N TYR A 211 3.78 16.42 -2.73
CA TYR A 211 3.14 15.16 -2.36
C TYR A 211 2.96 15.08 -0.85
N GLU A 212 1.95 14.33 -0.43
CA GLU A 212 1.60 14.18 0.98
C GLU A 212 1.23 12.74 1.32
N TRP A 213 1.90 12.15 2.32
CA TRP A 213 1.46 10.90 2.92
C TRP A 213 0.34 11.16 3.92
N ARG A 214 -0.77 10.46 3.71
CA ARG A 214 -1.96 10.52 4.57
C ARG A 214 -2.25 9.16 5.16
N ARG A 215 -2.61 9.15 6.44
CA ARG A 215 -3.22 7.98 7.07
C ARG A 215 -4.47 7.57 6.31
N SER A 216 -4.65 6.27 6.12
CA SER A 216 -5.86 5.71 5.59
C SER A 216 -6.22 4.43 6.33
N SER A 217 -7.51 4.28 6.63
CA SER A 217 -8.14 3.09 7.20
C SER A 217 -8.97 2.32 6.17
N SER A 218 -8.84 2.68 4.88
CA SER A 218 -9.72 2.17 3.83
C SER A 218 -9.46 0.71 3.49
N MET A 219 -10.51 -0.04 3.13
CA MET A 219 -10.44 -1.45 2.69
C MET A 219 -9.45 -1.68 1.53
N ALA A 220 -9.08 -0.65 0.77
CA ALA A 220 -8.04 -0.73 -0.26
C ALA A 220 -6.66 -1.14 0.31
N ILE A 221 -6.39 -0.84 1.59
CA ILE A 221 -5.21 -1.34 2.33
C ILE A 221 -5.43 -2.78 2.80
N GLY A 222 -6.68 -3.20 3.01
CA GLY A 222 -7.03 -4.57 3.34
C GLY A 222 -6.58 -5.59 2.28
N GLY A 223 -6.59 -5.21 1.00
CA GLY A 223 -6.10 -6.08 -0.07
C GLY A 223 -4.57 -6.19 -0.16
N LEU A 224 -3.81 -5.32 0.52
CA LEU A 224 -2.39 -5.57 0.77
C LEU A 224 -2.19 -6.66 1.83
N GLY A 225 -3.22 -7.10 2.57
CA GLY A 225 -3.10 -8.10 3.64
C GLY A 225 -2.21 -7.61 4.80
N GLY A 226 -2.33 -6.33 5.16
CA GLY A 226 -1.65 -5.68 6.29
C GLY A 226 -2.62 -5.38 7.45
N ARG A 227 -2.15 -4.61 8.45
CA ARG A 227 -3.02 -4.04 9.51
C ARG A 227 -4.13 -3.23 8.84
N SER A 228 -5.29 -3.07 9.48
CA SER A 228 -6.43 -2.27 8.96
C SER A 228 -6.15 -0.77 8.78
N GLN A 229 -4.88 -0.36 8.88
CA GLN A 229 -4.37 1.01 8.83
C GLN A 229 -3.08 1.02 7.99
N GLY A 230 -2.95 2.03 7.15
CA GLY A 230 -1.78 2.23 6.29
C GLY A 230 -1.67 3.69 5.87
N TRP A 231 -0.81 3.93 4.89
CA TRP A 231 -0.55 5.26 4.34
C TRP A 231 -0.78 5.27 2.84
N LYS A 232 -1.24 6.41 2.35
CA LYS A 232 -1.37 6.69 0.93
C LYS A 232 -0.63 7.97 0.58
N LEU A 233 0.11 7.96 -0.51
CA LEU A 233 0.81 9.11 -1.05
C LEU A 233 -0.10 9.80 -2.04
N VAL A 234 -0.44 11.05 -1.74
CA VAL A 234 -1.33 11.87 -2.55
C VAL A 234 -0.50 12.87 -3.32
N ARG A 235 -0.75 12.98 -4.62
CA ARG A 235 -0.19 14.01 -5.49
C ARG A 235 -1.04 15.27 -5.39
N LEU A 236 -0.42 16.41 -5.09
CA LEU A 236 -1.14 17.68 -4.88
C LEU A 236 -1.33 18.51 -6.15
N ALA A 237 -0.72 18.08 -7.26
CA ALA A 237 -0.98 18.66 -8.57
C ALA A 237 -2.26 18.07 -9.19
N ASN A 238 -3.09 18.93 -9.79
CA ASN A 238 -4.32 18.52 -10.48
C ASN A 238 -4.09 18.24 -11.98
N GLU A 239 -2.91 18.56 -12.50
CA GLU A 239 -2.57 18.38 -13.91
C GLU A 239 -1.96 16.99 -14.15
N LEU A 240 -2.27 16.38 -15.29
CA LEU A 240 -1.63 15.13 -15.69
C LEU A 240 -0.18 15.39 -16.13
N PRO A 241 0.80 14.57 -15.70
CA PRO A 241 2.15 14.70 -16.18
C PRO A 241 2.20 14.23 -17.64
N PRO A 242 3.01 14.83 -18.51
CA PRO A 242 3.03 14.46 -19.92
C PRO A 242 3.60 13.06 -20.12
N GLY A 243 3.04 12.31 -21.07
CA GLY A 243 3.30 10.88 -21.20
C GLY A 243 2.56 10.03 -20.16
N GLY A 244 1.88 10.66 -19.19
CA GLY A 244 0.77 10.05 -18.48
C GLY A 244 -0.39 9.89 -19.45
N ILE A 245 -0.32 8.89 -20.33
CA ILE A 245 -1.50 8.38 -21.03
C ILE A 245 -2.58 8.28 -19.97
N THR A 246 -3.74 8.86 -20.26
CA THR A 246 -4.96 8.67 -19.50
C THR A 246 -5.12 7.18 -19.26
N VAL A 247 -4.64 6.70 -18.11
CA VAL A 247 -5.20 5.48 -17.56
C VAL A 247 -6.61 5.93 -17.27
N ALA A 248 -7.56 5.42 -18.04
CA ALA A 248 -8.93 5.30 -17.58
C ALA A 248 -8.84 4.54 -16.24
N GLY A 249 -8.63 5.27 -15.14
CA GLY A 249 -8.10 4.71 -13.89
C GLY A 249 -6.90 5.48 -13.32
N GLY A 250 -7.02 6.82 -13.20
CA GLY A 250 -6.30 7.50 -12.12
C GLY A 250 -6.54 6.72 -10.82
N GLY A 251 -5.49 6.54 -10.01
CA GLY A 251 -5.62 5.79 -8.76
C GLY A 251 -6.82 6.29 -7.95
N PRO A 252 -7.44 5.44 -7.11
CA PRO A 252 -8.66 5.80 -6.41
C PRO A 252 -8.50 7.19 -5.79
N PRO A 253 -9.39 8.15 -6.09
CA PRO A 253 -9.21 9.51 -5.62
C PRO A 253 -9.17 9.48 -4.10
N SER A 254 -8.32 10.32 -3.53
CA SER A 254 -8.41 10.65 -2.12
C SER A 254 -9.77 11.32 -1.85
N GLY A 255 -10.18 11.39 -0.58
CA GLY A 255 -11.49 11.96 -0.22
C GLY A 255 -11.69 13.43 -0.64
N ASP A 256 -10.60 14.12 -0.97
CA ASP A 256 -10.52 15.48 -1.51
C ASP A 256 -10.27 15.52 -3.04
N GLY A 257 -10.49 14.41 -3.75
CA GLY A 257 -10.38 14.34 -5.21
C GLY A 257 -8.95 14.23 -5.77
N HIS A 258 -7.94 14.31 -4.91
CA HIS A 258 -6.54 14.26 -5.33
C HIS A 258 -6.09 12.82 -5.62
N GLU A 259 -5.20 12.66 -6.59
CA GLU A 259 -4.74 11.34 -7.03
C GLU A 259 -3.87 10.64 -5.95
N VAL A 260 -4.14 9.36 -5.72
CA VAL A 260 -3.26 8.49 -4.94
C VAL A 260 -2.24 7.81 -5.86
N VAL A 261 -0.97 8.07 -5.62
CA VAL A 261 0.15 7.64 -6.47
C VAL A 261 1.02 6.53 -5.87
N ALA A 262 0.88 6.29 -4.57
CA ALA A 262 1.45 5.12 -3.91
C ALA A 262 0.69 4.79 -2.62
N ILE A 263 0.85 3.57 -2.13
CA ILE A 263 0.30 3.10 -0.85
C ILE A 263 1.34 2.25 -0.13
N CYS A 264 1.31 2.27 1.21
CA CYS A 264 2.13 1.39 2.01
C CYS A 264 1.49 1.00 3.34
N ALA A 265 1.88 -0.15 3.88
CA ALA A 265 1.37 -0.67 5.15
C ALA A 265 2.33 -1.67 5.80
N GLN A 266 2.25 -1.80 7.12
CA GLN A 266 2.92 -2.89 7.85
C GLN A 266 2.33 -4.25 7.46
N ALA A 267 3.20 -5.25 7.32
CA ALA A 267 2.79 -6.64 7.13
C ALA A 267 2.58 -7.30 8.50
N VAL A 268 1.37 -7.79 8.77
CA VAL A 268 0.97 -8.24 10.13
C VAL A 268 0.87 -9.76 10.24
N MET A 269 0.76 -10.46 9.11
CA MET A 269 0.62 -11.92 9.05
C MET A 269 1.88 -12.60 8.50
N SER A 270 3.05 -12.00 8.67
CA SER A 270 4.32 -12.56 8.19
C SER A 270 5.41 -12.38 9.23
N MET A 271 6.21 -13.43 9.45
CA MET A 271 7.36 -13.39 10.36
C MET A 271 8.54 -12.63 9.76
N THR A 272 8.72 -12.70 8.44
CA THR A 272 9.88 -12.12 7.74
C THR A 272 9.55 -10.83 7.00
N LYS A 273 8.34 -10.72 6.42
CA LYS A 273 7.89 -9.52 5.71
C LYS A 273 7.43 -8.48 6.72
N LEU A 274 8.02 -7.29 6.68
CA LEU A 274 7.78 -6.21 7.63
C LEU A 274 6.86 -5.13 7.07
N TRP A 275 6.97 -4.87 5.76
CA TRP A 275 6.30 -3.75 5.10
C TRP A 275 5.97 -4.06 3.65
N LYS A 276 4.89 -3.45 3.16
CA LYS A 276 4.37 -3.59 1.79
C LYS A 276 4.21 -2.21 1.18
N PHE A 277 4.57 -2.06 -0.08
CA PHE A 277 4.45 -0.83 -0.84
C PHE A 277 3.99 -1.13 -2.27
N ALA A 278 3.16 -0.26 -2.83
CA ALA A 278 2.77 -0.33 -4.23
C ALA A 278 2.60 1.07 -4.82
N PHE A 279 3.03 1.23 -6.07
CA PHE A 279 2.69 2.37 -6.89
C PHE A 279 1.27 2.24 -7.42
N THR A 280 0.57 3.37 -7.55
CA THR A 280 -0.80 3.45 -8.08
C THR A 280 -0.94 4.67 -8.98
N GLY A 281 -2.00 4.76 -9.79
CA GLY A 281 -2.25 5.93 -10.65
C GLY A 281 -1.05 6.30 -11.53
N THR A 282 -0.72 7.59 -11.62
CA THR A 282 0.47 8.09 -12.33
C THR A 282 1.79 7.58 -11.75
N GLY A 283 1.82 7.14 -10.50
CA GLY A 283 2.98 6.49 -9.91
C GLY A 283 3.36 5.18 -10.60
N VAL A 284 2.38 4.44 -11.12
CA VAL A 284 2.62 3.20 -11.87
C VAL A 284 2.76 3.42 -13.37
N SER A 285 2.82 4.66 -13.88
CA SER A 285 3.13 4.93 -15.30
C SER A 285 4.61 5.24 -15.53
N GLY A 286 5.35 5.65 -14.49
CA GLY A 286 6.74 6.10 -14.61
C GLY A 286 6.85 7.55 -15.08
N ALA A 287 5.74 8.22 -15.39
CA ALA A 287 5.74 9.62 -15.84
C ALA A 287 6.28 10.61 -14.79
N LEU A 288 6.25 10.24 -13.51
CA LEU A 288 6.80 11.06 -12.42
C LEU A 288 8.34 10.93 -12.30
N GLY A 289 8.94 9.98 -13.02
CA GLY A 289 10.39 9.78 -13.09
C GLY A 289 11.02 9.04 -11.91
N GLU A 290 12.26 8.57 -12.11
CA GLU A 290 12.97 7.74 -11.12
C GLU A 290 13.29 8.50 -9.82
N ARG A 291 13.62 9.79 -9.91
CA ARG A 291 13.88 10.63 -8.73
C ARG A 291 12.67 10.68 -7.78
N TRP A 292 11.46 10.77 -8.35
CA TRP A 292 10.23 10.70 -7.59
C TRP A 292 10.00 9.30 -7.01
N ALA A 293 10.25 8.25 -7.79
CA ALA A 293 10.06 6.86 -7.34
C ALA A 293 10.94 6.54 -6.12
N VAL A 294 12.22 6.96 -6.15
CA VAL A 294 13.14 6.85 -5.00
C VAL A 294 12.59 7.62 -3.79
N MET A 295 12.12 8.86 -3.99
CA MET A 295 11.53 9.65 -2.91
C MET A 295 10.30 8.97 -2.29
N ALA A 296 9.40 8.42 -3.10
CA ALA A 296 8.21 7.75 -2.63
C ALA A 296 8.56 6.51 -1.78
N VAL A 297 9.47 5.66 -2.27
CA VAL A 297 9.92 4.46 -1.54
C VAL A 297 10.62 4.83 -0.24
N VAL A 298 11.58 5.75 -0.29
CA VAL A 298 12.40 6.14 0.88
C VAL A 298 11.56 6.81 1.96
N THR A 299 10.65 7.73 1.60
CA THR A 299 9.76 8.34 2.59
C THR A 299 8.76 7.33 3.16
N GLY A 300 8.33 6.34 2.39
CA GLY A 300 7.55 5.21 2.88
C GLY A 300 8.31 4.34 3.88
N LEU A 301 9.60 4.07 3.64
CA LEU A 301 10.48 3.36 4.57
C LEU A 301 10.72 4.14 5.86
N VAL A 302 10.86 5.47 5.78
CA VAL A 302 10.97 6.33 6.97
C VAL A 302 9.71 6.23 7.83
N ILE A 303 8.52 6.23 7.22
CA ILE A 303 7.26 6.02 7.94
C ILE A 303 7.28 4.67 8.66
N TRP A 304 7.69 3.61 7.98
CA TRP A 304 7.80 2.28 8.57
C TRP A 304 8.77 2.25 9.75
N ASP A 305 9.99 2.79 9.60
CA ASP A 305 11.01 2.82 10.66
C ASP A 305 10.51 3.60 11.89
N GLN A 306 9.86 4.74 11.69
CA GLN A 306 9.27 5.50 12.80
C GLN A 306 8.14 4.74 13.51
N GLU A 307 7.25 4.08 12.76
CA GLU A 307 6.18 3.28 13.37
C GLU A 307 6.71 2.06 14.13
N SER A 308 7.76 1.40 13.61
CA SER A 308 8.38 0.25 14.25
C SER A 308 9.14 0.60 15.53
N ARG A 309 9.53 1.87 15.73
CA ARG A 309 10.14 2.36 16.98
C ARG A 309 9.13 2.77 18.05
N ASN A 310 7.92 3.14 17.64
CA ASN A 310 6.88 3.67 18.52
C ASN A 310 5.87 2.61 19.00
N GLY A 311 5.98 1.36 18.53
CA GLY A 311 5.12 0.23 18.91
C GLY A 311 5.88 -0.82 19.69
#